data_AF-A0A971BQ75-F1
#
_entry.id   AF-A0A971BQ75-F1
#
_cell.length_a   1.000
_cell.length_b   1.000
_cell.length_c   1.000
_cell.angle_alpha   90.00
_cell.angle_beta   90.00
_cell.angle_gamma   90.00
#
_symmetry.space_group_name_H-M   'P 1'
#
loop_
_entity.id
_entity.type
_entity.pdbx_description
1 polymer ?
#
loop_
_entity_poly.entity_id
_entity_poly.type
_entity_poly.pdbx_seq_one_letter_code
_entity_poly.pdbx_strand_id
1 'polypeptide(L)'
;MNEQNTSKNLMEAFAGESAARMKYTAYAQKAEAEGKPNTAKLFRVAADAEKIHAIKEFGLAGKIGLTADNLKDSIGGETHEFTEMYPSFLKDAETEGNK
;
A
#
# COMPACT_ATOMS: atom_id res chain seq x y z
N MET A 1 -9.27 21.54 16.03
CA MET A 1 -9.34 20.19 15.46
C MET A 1 -8.29 19.35 16.16
N ASN A 2 -8.65 18.20 16.76
CA ASN A 2 -7.68 17.35 17.45
C ASN A 2 -6.68 16.76 16.45
N GLU A 3 -5.39 16.96 16.69
CA GLU A 3 -4.29 16.45 15.85
C GLU A 3 -4.33 14.91 15.72
N GLN A 4 -4.78 14.19 16.76
CA GLN A 4 -4.95 12.73 16.73
C GLN A 4 -5.91 12.25 15.64
N ASN A 5 -7.02 12.97 15.41
CA ASN A 5 -7.97 12.61 14.36
C ASN A 5 -7.36 12.87 12.98
N THR A 6 -6.56 13.93 12.85
CA THR A 6 -5.95 14.28 11.57
C THR A 6 -4.88 13.26 11.18
N SER A 7 -3.96 12.92 12.08
CA SER A 7 -2.92 11.91 11.80
C SER A 7 -3.52 10.54 11.47
N LYS A 8 -4.57 10.12 12.18
CA LYS A 8 -5.30 8.88 11.88
C LYS A 8 -5.92 8.93 10.48
N ASN A 9 -6.63 10.01 10.15
CA ASN A 9 -7.27 10.16 8.84
C ASN A 9 -6.24 10.15 7.70
N LEU A 10 -5.07 10.78 7.89
CA LEU A 10 -3.99 10.77 6.91
C LEU A 10 -3.44 9.36 6.68
N MET A 11 -3.29 8.56 7.74
CA MET A 11 -2.85 7.16 7.62
C MET A 11 -3.91 6.27 6.97
N GLU A 12 -5.20 6.50 7.25
CA GLU A 12 -6.30 5.80 6.57
C GLU A 12 -6.33 6.15 5.08
N ALA A 13 -6.14 7.43 4.73
CA ALA A 13 -6.03 7.88 3.34
C ALA A 13 -4.81 7.24 2.65
N PHE A 14 -3.64 7.26 3.29
CA PHE A 14 -2.43 6.61 2.77
C PHE A 14 -2.65 5.12 2.46
N ALA A 15 -3.32 4.38 3.35
CA ALA A 15 -3.65 2.98 3.13
C ALA A 15 -4.62 2.80 1.94
N GLY A 16 -5.65 3.64 1.86
CA GLY A 16 -6.62 3.64 0.76
C GLY A 16 -5.97 3.90 -0.61
N GLU A 17 -5.13 4.93 -0.70
CA GLU A 17 -4.43 5.32 -1.93
C GLU A 17 -3.39 4.28 -2.34
N SER A 18 -2.69 3.68 -1.38
CA SER A 18 -1.74 2.58 -1.63
C SER A 18 -2.44 1.36 -2.21
N ALA A 19 -3.61 0.99 -1.66
CA ALA A 19 -4.43 -0.08 -2.18
C ALA A 19 -5.02 0.25 -3.57
N ALA A 20 -5.45 1.50 -3.80
CA ALA A 20 -5.96 1.96 -5.08
C ALA A 20 -4.89 1.88 -6.19
N ARG A 21 -3.68 2.38 -5.92
CA ARG A 21 -2.52 2.24 -6.82
C ARG A 21 -2.28 0.79 -7.23
N MET A 22 -2.29 -0.14 -6.28
CA MET A 22 -2.03 -1.55 -6.57
C MET A 22 -3.16 -2.17 -7.41
N LYS A 23 -4.43 -1.87 -7.08
CA LYS A 23 -5.59 -2.30 -7.89
C LYS A 23 -5.50 -1.78 -9.33
N TYR A 24 -5.23 -0.50 -9.52
CA TYR A 24 -5.14 0.10 -10.86
C TYR A 24 -3.97 -0.46 -11.66
N THR A 25 -2.85 -0.76 -11.00
CA THR A 25 -1.73 -1.47 -11.64
C THR A 25 -2.16 -2.85 -12.16
N ALA A 26 -2.87 -3.64 -11.34
CA ALA A 26 -3.39 -4.95 -11.74
C ALA A 26 -4.43 -4.83 -12.88
N TYR A 27 -5.31 -3.82 -12.82
CA TYR A 27 -6.32 -3.58 -13.87
C TYR A 27 -5.68 -3.16 -15.19
N ALA A 28 -4.60 -2.38 -15.14
CA ALA A 28 -3.82 -2.04 -16.32
C ALA A 28 -3.23 -3.28 -16.99
N GLN A 29 -2.66 -4.21 -16.21
CA GLN A 29 -2.14 -5.48 -16.73
C GLN A 29 -3.24 -6.32 -17.38
N LYS A 30 -4.40 -6.40 -16.73
CA LYS A 30 -5.55 -7.12 -17.28
C LYS A 30 -6.05 -6.49 -18.58
N ALA A 31 -6.16 -5.16 -18.65
CA ALA A 31 -6.58 -4.45 -19.86
C ALA A 31 -5.58 -4.63 -21.02
N GLU A 32 -4.28 -4.66 -20.73
CA GLU A 32 -3.23 -4.98 -21.73
C GLU A 32 -3.43 -6.40 -22.29
N ALA A 33 -3.63 -7.39 -21.42
CA ALA A 33 -3.88 -8.77 -21.82
C ALA A 33 -5.18 -8.95 -22.65
N GLU A 34 -6.14 -8.05 -22.50
CA GLU A 34 -7.37 -8.00 -23.29
C GLU A 34 -7.25 -7.20 -24.60
N GLY A 35 -6.06 -6.69 -24.92
CA GLY A 35 -5.86 -5.87 -26.12
C GLY A 35 -6.52 -4.49 -26.05
N LYS A 36 -6.64 -3.92 -24.84
CA LYS A 36 -7.26 -2.59 -24.58
C LYS A 36 -6.20 -1.56 -24.17
N PRO A 37 -5.33 -1.10 -25.09
CA PRO A 37 -4.18 -0.27 -24.75
C PRO A 37 -4.55 1.09 -24.14
N ASN A 38 -5.64 1.71 -24.59
CA ASN A 38 -6.09 2.99 -24.03
C ASN A 38 -6.61 2.85 -22.60
N THR A 39 -7.33 1.76 -22.30
CA THR A 39 -7.79 1.45 -20.95
C THR A 39 -6.62 1.12 -20.03
N ALA A 40 -5.66 0.32 -20.52
CA ALA A 40 -4.43 0.02 -19.77
C ALA A 40 -3.67 1.31 -19.43
N LYS A 41 -3.51 2.21 -20.41
CA LYS A 41 -2.87 3.53 -20.21
C LYS A 41 -3.61 4.36 -19.16
N LEU A 42 -4.95 4.42 -19.22
CA LEU A 42 -5.75 5.18 -18.26
C LEU A 42 -5.53 4.66 -16.83
N PHE A 43 -5.56 3.34 -16.63
CA PHE A 43 -5.29 2.75 -15.31
C PHE A 43 -3.87 3.02 -14.81
N ARG A 44 -2.86 2.99 -15.68
CA ARG A 44 -1.48 3.34 -15.28
C ARG A 44 -1.38 4.79 -14.82
N VAL A 45 -1.99 5.72 -15.56
CA VAL A 45 -2.00 7.14 -15.18
C VAL A 45 -2.74 7.35 -13.85
N ALA A 46 -3.86 6.65 -13.62
CA ALA A 46 -4.55 6.68 -12.34
C ALA A 46 -3.68 6.11 -11.21
N ALA A 47 -3.00 4.98 -11.42
CA ALA A 47 -2.08 4.41 -10.43
C ALA A 47 -0.94 5.37 -10.06
N ASP A 48 -0.40 6.09 -11.04
CA ASP A 48 0.63 7.13 -10.81
C ASP A 48 0.07 8.33 -10.04
N ALA A 49 -1.19 8.70 -10.27
CA ALA A 49 -1.86 9.73 -9.48
C ALA A 49 -2.02 9.30 -8.01
N GLU A 50 -2.50 8.08 -7.74
CA GLU A 50 -2.65 7.60 -6.35
C GLU A 50 -1.31 7.43 -5.64
N LYS A 51 -0.23 7.15 -6.38
CA LYS A 51 1.13 7.21 -5.80
C LYS A 51 1.44 8.61 -5.28
N ILE A 52 1.11 9.67 -6.03
CA ILE A 52 1.35 11.05 -5.63
C ILE A 52 0.51 11.40 -4.40
N HIS A 53 -0.77 11.01 -4.39
CA HIS A 53 -1.64 11.20 -3.22
C HIS A 53 -1.09 10.48 -1.99
N ALA A 54 -0.79 9.18 -2.09
CA ALA A 54 -0.25 8.39 -0.97
C ALA A 54 1.03 9.02 -0.39
N ILE A 55 1.99 9.40 -1.23
CA ILE A 55 3.25 10.02 -0.76
C ILE A 55 2.96 11.34 -0.03
N LYS A 56 2.01 12.14 -0.53
CA LYS A 56 1.63 13.41 0.10
C LYS A 56 1.01 13.19 1.47
N GLU A 57 0.04 12.27 1.58
CA GLU A 57 -0.62 11.99 2.87
C GLU A 57 0.36 11.41 3.90
N PHE A 58 1.26 10.51 3.47
CA PHE A 58 2.29 9.95 4.34
C PHE A 58 3.29 11.02 4.84
N GLY A 59 3.65 11.96 3.96
CA GLY A 59 4.47 13.11 4.31
C GLY A 59 3.76 14.06 5.29
N LEU A 60 2.49 14.39 5.04
CA LEU A 60 1.67 15.22 5.93
C LEU A 60 1.45 14.57 7.29
N ALA A 61 1.43 13.24 7.36
CA ALA A 61 1.37 12.47 8.60
C ALA A 61 2.70 12.46 9.39
N GLY A 62 3.76 13.10 8.86
CA GLY A 62 5.07 13.18 9.51
C GLY A 62 5.84 11.86 9.50
N LYS A 63 5.52 10.95 8.58
CA LYS A 63 6.10 9.59 8.53
C LYS A 63 7.37 9.49 7.68
N ILE A 64 7.73 10.55 6.97
CA ILE A 64 8.98 10.61 6.18
C ILE A 64 10.05 11.32 7.03
N GLY A 65 10.96 10.54 7.60
CA GLY A 65 12.08 11.03 8.40
C GLY A 65 13.41 11.01 7.65
N LEU A 66 14.52 11.04 8.40
CA LEU A 66 15.85 10.82 7.85
C LEU A 66 15.96 9.41 7.27
N THR A 67 16.82 9.22 6.27
CA THR A 67 17.03 7.91 5.63
C THR A 67 17.35 6.81 6.64
N ALA A 68 18.15 7.10 7.67
CA ALA A 68 18.48 6.13 8.71
C ALA A 68 17.26 5.70 9.54
N ASP A 69 16.31 6.60 9.79
CA ASP A 69 15.10 6.30 10.56
C ASP A 69 14.08 5.57 9.68
N ASN A 70 13.94 5.95 8.41
CA ASN A 70 13.10 5.23 7.44
C ASN A 70 13.59 3.77 7.23
N LEU A 71 14.91 3.55 7.27
CA LEU A 71 15.48 2.20 7.21
C LEU A 71 15.14 1.37 8.44
N LYS A 72 15.20 1.96 9.65
CA LYS A 72 14.80 1.26 10.88
C LYS A 72 13.32 0.90 10.88
N ASP A 73 12.46 1.83 10.43
CA ASP A 73 11.03 1.61 10.26
C ASP A 73 10.76 0.44 9.30
N SER A 74 11.43 0.43 8.14
CA SER A 74 11.33 -0.64 7.15
C SER A 74 11.76 -2.00 7.71
N ILE A 75 12.90 -2.05 8.43
CA ILE A 75 13.39 -3.28 9.07
C ILE A 75 12.39 -3.77 10.12
N GLY A 76 11.80 -2.87 10.90
CA GLY A 76 10.77 -3.21 11.88
C GLY A 76 9.54 -3.84 11.23
N GLY A 77 9.04 -3.24 10.15
CA GLY A 77 7.92 -3.77 9.37
C GLY A 77 8.22 -5.17 8.81
N GLU A 78 9.29 -5.31 8.04
CA GLU A 78 9.70 -6.59 7.44
C GLU A 78 9.94 -7.69 8.48
N THR A 79 10.53 -7.33 9.63
CA THR A 79 10.76 -8.29 10.73
C THR A 79 9.43 -8.79 11.27
N HIS A 80 8.49 -7.89 11.58
CA HIS A 80 7.17 -8.27 12.08
C HIS A 80 6.40 -9.12 11.06
N GLU A 81 6.45 -8.75 9.77
CA GLU A 81 5.81 -9.52 8.72
C GLU A 81 6.36 -10.96 8.65
N PHE A 82 7.68 -11.09 8.66
CA PHE A 82 8.37 -12.37 8.56
C PHE A 82 8.24 -13.26 9.81
N THR A 83 8.38 -12.68 11.01
CA THR A 83 8.45 -13.48 12.25
C THR A 83 7.09 -13.72 12.88
N GLU A 84 6.09 -12.88 12.60
CA GLU A 84 4.79 -12.91 13.29
C GLU A 84 3.62 -13.02 12.31
N MET A 85 3.46 -12.05 11.41
CA MET A 85 2.26 -11.93 10.58
C MET A 85 2.08 -13.11 9.62
N TYR A 86 3.07 -13.37 8.74
CA TYR A 86 2.98 -14.44 7.75
C TYR A 86 2.95 -15.85 8.37
N PRO A 87 3.76 -16.17 9.41
CA PRO A 87 3.64 -17.44 10.12
C PRO A 87 2.24 -17.66 10.72
N SER A 88 1.62 -16.62 11.28
CA SER A 88 0.25 -16.72 11.79
C SER A 88 -0.75 -16.99 10.67
N PHE A 89 -0.69 -16.22 9.58
CA PHE A 89 -1.59 -16.41 8.44
C PHE A 89 -1.45 -17.78 7.78
N LEU A 90 -0.24 -18.32 7.71
CA LEU A 90 0.00 -19.67 7.20
C LEU A 90 -0.69 -20.71 8.10
N LYS A 91 -0.54 -20.60 9.42
CA LYS A 91 -1.19 -21.51 10.37
C LYS A 91 -2.72 -21.44 10.28
N ASP A 92 -3.26 -20.24 10.10
CA ASP A 92 -4.71 -20.04 9.90
C ASP A 92 -5.17 -20.70 8.58
N ALA A 93 -4.46 -20.47 7.47
CA ALA A 93 -4.76 -21.10 6.18
C ALA A 93 -4.69 -22.64 6.24
N GLU A 94 -3.69 -23.20 6.95
CA GLU A 94 -3.58 -24.63 7.19
C GLU A 94 -4.75 -25.20 8.01
N THR A 95 -5.21 -24.45 9.02
CA THR A 95 -6.37 -24.83 9.86
C THR A 95 -7.66 -24.82 9.07
N GLU A 96 -7.79 -23.89 8.12
CA GLU A 96 -8.95 -23.79 7.21
C GLU A 96 -8.90 -24.76 6.04
N GLY A 97 -7.77 -25.46 5.82
CA GLY A 97 -7.59 -26.39 4.70
C GLY A 97 -7.28 -25.73 3.35
N ASN A 98 -6.94 -24.43 3.35
CA ASN A 98 -6.58 -23.64 2.17
C ASN A 98 -5.06 -23.70 1.93
N LYS A 99 -4.55 -24.87 1.49
CA LYS A 99 -3.14 -25.09 1.16
C LYS A 99 -2.78 -24.74 -0.28
#